data_AF-A0A1G0B1A1-F1
#
_entry.id   AF-A0A1G0B1A1-F1
#
_cell.length_a   1.000
_cell.length_b   1.000
_cell.length_c   1.000
_cell.angle_alpha   90.00
_cell.angle_beta   90.00
_cell.angle_gamma   90.00
#
_symmetry.space_group_name_H-M   'P 1'
#
loop_
_entity.id
_entity.type
_entity.pdbx_description
1 polymer ?
#
loop_
_entity_poly.entity_id
_entity_poly.type
_entity_poly.pdbx_seq_one_letter_code
_entity_poly.pdbx_strand_id
1 'polypeptide(L)' 'MKSEYRKGSHTVTRMTCHLVWATKYRYQVLRGDVQVRCRELLIQICDAEGVEILKGVIS' A
#
# COMPACT_ATOMS: atom_id res chain seq x y z
N MET A 1 -8.92 18.82 -4.61
CA MET A 1 -9.61 17.97 -3.61
C MET A 1 -9.84 16.61 -4.27
N LYS A 2 -9.10 15.57 -3.88
CA LYS A 2 -9.29 14.22 -4.47
C LYS A 2 -10.71 13.74 -4.14
N SER A 3 -11.39 13.18 -5.14
CA SER A 3 -12.76 12.68 -5.02
C SER A 3 -12.86 11.68 -3.87
N GLU A 4 -13.76 11.91 -2.92
CA GLU A 4 -13.97 11.04 -1.75
C GLU A 4 -14.43 9.62 -2.16
N TYR A 5 -15.00 9.49 -3.36
CA TYR A 5 -15.52 8.23 -3.91
C TYR A 5 -15.01 8.00 -5.34
N ARG A 6 -14.70 6.74 -5.68
CA ARG A 6 -14.44 6.26 -7.05
C ARG A 6 -15.77 6.08 -7.77
N LYS A 7 -15.91 6.66 -8.97
CA LYS A 7 -17.11 6.53 -9.80
C LYS A 7 -16.82 5.64 -11.01
N GLY A 8 -17.64 4.62 -11.22
CA GLY A 8 -17.76 3.88 -12.48
C GLY A 8 -19.07 4.24 -13.18
N SER A 9 -19.33 3.63 -14.35
CA SER A 9 -20.52 3.93 -15.16
C SER A 9 -21.86 3.74 -14.41
N HIS A 10 -21.90 2.79 -13.47
CA HIS A 10 -23.09 2.48 -12.67
C HIS A 10 -22.77 2.24 -11.19
N THR A 11 -21.58 2.65 -10.72
CA THR A 11 -21.13 2.38 -9.36
C THR A 11 -20.45 3.60 -8.74
N VAL A 12 -20.64 3.78 -7.43
CA VAL A 12 -19.93 4.76 -6.62
C VAL A 12 -19.40 4.01 -5.41
N THR A 13 -18.09 3.95 -5.25
CA THR A 13 -17.45 3.12 -4.22
C THR A 13 -16.35 3.88 -3.50
N ARG A 14 -16.13 3.54 -2.23
CA ARG A 14 -14.97 3.94 -1.45
C ARG A 14 -14.53 2.74 -0.63
N MET A 15 -13.43 2.13 -1.03
CA MET A 15 -12.89 0.95 -0.37
C MET A 15 -11.53 1.31 0.24
N THR A 16 -11.50 1.39 1.56
CA THR A 16 -10.30 1.66 2.35
C THR A 16 -10.09 0.51 3.31
N CYS A 17 -8.88 -0.03 3.37
CA CYS A 17 -8.51 -1.11 4.26
C CYS A 17 -7.21 -0.79 5.01
N HIS A 18 -7.03 -1.42 6.18
CA HIS A 18 -5.77 -1.42 6.91
C HIS A 18 -5.13 -2.80 6.78
N LEU A 19 -4.06 -2.88 6.00
CA LEU A 19 -3.34 -4.12 5.72
C LEU A 19 -2.09 -4.20 6.58
N VAL A 20 -1.86 -5.35 7.22
CA VAL A 20 -0.69 -5.61 8.06
C VAL A 20 -0.17 -7.01 7.74
N TRP A 21 1.14 -7.14 7.56
CA TRP A 21 1.82 -8.41 7.36
C TRP A 21 3.09 -8.50 8.22
N ALA A 22 3.63 -9.70 8.36
CA ALA A 22 4.88 -9.96 9.05
C ALA A 22 5.81 -10.81 8.17
N THR A 23 7.11 -10.70 8.40
CA THR A 23 8.10 -11.55 7.75
C THR A 23 7.92 -13.00 8.18
N LYS A 24 8.33 -13.93 7.31
CA LYS A 24 8.37 -15.36 7.65
C LYS A 24 9.21 -15.53 8.91
N TYR A 25 8.66 -16.25 9.91
CA TYR A 25 9.27 -16.45 11.23
C TYR A 25 9.58 -15.17 12.03
N ARG A 26 9.01 -14.01 11.66
CA ARG A 26 9.22 -12.71 12.32
C ARG A 26 10.68 -12.25 12.39
N TYR A 27 11.51 -12.70 11.45
CA TYR A 27 12.87 -12.19 11.37
C TYR A 27 12.89 -10.69 11.04
N GLN A 28 13.75 -9.95 11.72
CA GLN A 28 13.89 -8.49 11.58
C GLN A 28 14.73 -8.12 10.35
N VAL A 29 14.36 -8.65 9.18
CA VAL A 29 15.08 -8.47 7.90
C VAL A 29 14.76 -7.15 7.20
N LEU A 30 13.67 -6.47 7.58
CA LEU A 30 13.24 -5.20 7.00
C LEU A 30 14.02 -4.02 7.57
N ARG A 31 15.34 -4.01 7.36
CA ARG A 31 16.26 -2.97 7.85
C ARG A 31 17.19 -2.50 6.73
N GLY A 32 17.70 -1.28 6.85
CA GLY A 32 18.65 -0.70 5.90
C GLY A 32 18.09 -0.68 4.47
N ASP A 33 18.91 -1.08 3.51
CA ASP A 33 18.57 -1.05 2.07
C ASP A 33 17.36 -1.92 1.73
N VAL A 34 17.17 -3.04 2.45
CA VAL A 34 16.03 -3.94 2.25
C VAL A 34 14.71 -3.22 2.54
N GLN A 35 14.68 -2.41 3.60
CA GLN A 35 13.50 -1.64 3.98
C GLN A 35 13.16 -0.57 2.93
N VAL A 36 14.18 0.16 2.46
CA VAL A 36 14.04 1.20 1.45
C VAL A 36 13.53 0.60 0.14
N ARG A 37 14.17 -0.47 -0.33
CA ARG A 37 13.78 -1.14 -1.57
C ARG A 37 12.38 -1.76 -1.48
N CYS A 38 12.03 -2.34 -0.35
CA CYS A 38 10.68 -2.88 -0.12
C CYS A 38 9.62 -1.77 -0.22
N ARG A 39 9.89 -0.58 0.34
CA ARG A 39 8.99 0.58 0.22
C ARG A 39 8.80 1.01 -1.22
N GLU A 40 9.89 1.12 -1.98
CA GLU A 40 9.82 1.48 -3.39
C GLU A 40 8.98 0.49 -4.20
N LEU A 41 9.19 -0.81 -3.99
CA LEU A 41 8.43 -1.85 -4.68
C LEU A 41 6.94 -1.78 -4.35
N LEU A 42 6.58 -1.56 -3.09
CA LEU A 42 5.17 -1.42 -2.70
C LEU A 42 4.52 -0.21 -3.35
N ILE A 43 5.22 0.92 -3.41
CA ILE A 43 4.72 2.13 -4.09
C ILE A 43 4.53 1.85 -5.58
N GLN A 44 5.52 1.23 -6.23
CA GLN A 44 5.45 0.88 -7.66
C GLN A 44 4.27 -0.05 -7.97
N ILE A 45 4.05 -1.08 -7.14
CA ILE A 45 2.93 -2.01 -7.30
C ILE A 45 1.60 -1.29 -7.09
N CYS A 46 1.46 -0.48 -6.04
CA CYS A 46 0.23 0.27 -5.79
C CYS A 46 -0.10 1.24 -6.93
N ASP A 47 0.88 1.95 -7.47
CA ASP A 47 0.67 2.84 -8.63
C ASP A 47 0.21 2.06 -9.86
N ALA A 48 0.84 0.90 -10.15
CA ALA A 48 0.47 0.05 -11.28
C ALA A 48 -0.97 -0.50 -11.16
N GLU A 49 -1.39 -0.84 -9.94
CA GLU A 49 -2.73 -1.37 -9.65
C GLU A 49 -3.79 -0.27 -9.41
N GLY A 50 -3.40 1.01 -9.49
CA GLY A 50 -4.31 2.15 -9.23
C GLY A 50 -4.81 2.20 -7.78
N VAL A 51 -4.00 1.72 -6.83
CA VAL A 51 -4.27 1.72 -5.40
C VAL A 51 -3.61 2.93 -4.75
N GLU A 52 -4.38 3.68 -3.96
CA GLU A 52 -3.87 4.83 -3.23
C GLU A 52 -3.38 4.45 -1.82
N ILE A 53 -2.11 4.74 -1.53
CA ILE A 53 -1.54 4.58 -0.19
C ILE A 53 -1.88 5.84 0.64
N LEU A 54 -2.76 5.69 1.63
CA LEU A 54 -3.11 6.79 2.55
C LEU A 54 -2.04 7.01 3.63
N LYS A 55 -1.58 5.91 4.26
CA LYS A 55 -0.54 5.87 5.28
C LYS A 55 0.13 4.50 5.26
N GLY A 56 1.42 4.43 5.56
CA GLY A 56 2.13 3.15 5.62
C GLY A 56 3.53 3.24 6.21
N VAL A 57 3.87 2.25 7.05
CA VAL A 57 5.19 2.05 7.65
C VAL A 57 5.70 0.65 7.33
N ILE A 58 7.01 0.54 7.15
CA ILE A 58 7.73 -0.73 7.10
C ILE A 58 8.65 -0.73 8.30
N SER A 59 8.54 -1.75 9.15
CA SER A 59 9.23 -1.87 10.45
C SER A 59 10.12 -3.10 10.52
#